data_AF-A0A2D9C630-F1
#
_entry.id   AF-A0A2D9C630-F1
#
_cell.length_a   1.000
_cell.length_b   1.000
_cell.length_c   1.000
_cell.angle_alpha   90.00
_cell.angle_beta   90.00
_cell.angle_gamma   90.00
#
_symmetry.space_group_name_H-M   'P 1'
#
loop_
_entity.id
_entity.type
_entity.pdbx_description
1 polymer ?
#
loop_
_entity_poly.entity_id
_entity_poly.type
_entity_poly.pdbx_seq_one_letter_code
_entity_poly.pdbx_strand_id
1 'polypeptide(L)'
;MIQPYVFSMVLLLQPGVQTTPTDDEQQVVQEQQPEPMAPEFARTRIAEAISEDYAFQERVEMLSEVYSRCEDPHYRASAAYNLGALMISTDEELSSTIQDGIGWLQQADISGVSQSLRANARYNIGHARYMLAHAESLQGPDVTNPDGLSEMKKRLQTTVEVLIESAGAFRSVYEIDPHNDRAIENLERVRREIQQLRSQIEALEDLIEQQEQQRQEQQQQNEQAAERLNELAEQQQEEAEQNASETPQDSEQQQTEQSELGEQTQQEQDRLSESNPGQDEQVESIQEQLQRAREAQERAEQALEEGDQQGAAQHQQEAADALQEAAQQMSQMAEEQSEQQGEQGQEGQQGEGQQGDQGEQGEGEPQSEAEDGQGDEINEIAEMLLDKERREREARRVYRSTGRPVRVEKDW
;
A
#
# COMPACT_ATOMS: atom_id res chain seq x y z
N MET A 1 0.00 -15.55 16.91
CA MET A 1 -1.06 -16.53 16.58
C MET A 1 -2.35 -16.18 17.31
N ILE A 2 -3.16 -15.29 16.75
CA ILE A 2 -4.51 -14.97 17.25
C ILE A 2 -5.43 -15.13 16.04
N GLN A 3 -6.40 -16.04 16.14
CA GLN A 3 -7.34 -16.29 15.05
C GLN A 3 -8.40 -15.18 14.98
N PRO A 4 -8.82 -14.76 13.78
CA PRO A 4 -9.97 -13.88 13.63
C PRO A 4 -11.26 -14.69 13.80
N TYR A 5 -12.11 -14.25 14.71
CA TYR A 5 -13.50 -14.70 14.82
C TYR A 5 -14.30 -14.15 13.62
N VAL A 6 -14.37 -14.93 12.54
CA VAL A 6 -15.29 -14.67 11.44
C VAL A 6 -16.66 -15.21 11.85
N PHE A 7 -17.59 -14.32 12.15
CA PHE A 7 -19.00 -14.65 12.34
C PHE A 7 -19.62 -14.93 10.95
N SER A 8 -19.39 -16.12 10.41
CA SER A 8 -20.13 -16.62 9.25
C SER A 8 -21.58 -16.86 9.66
N MET A 9 -22.49 -16.03 9.15
CA MET A 9 -23.92 -16.30 9.13
C MET A 9 -24.18 -17.46 8.15
N VAL A 10 -24.06 -18.69 8.66
CA VAL A 10 -24.48 -19.90 7.93
C VAL A 10 -26.00 -19.89 7.84
N LEU A 11 -26.51 -19.54 6.67
CA LEU A 11 -27.90 -19.76 6.26
C LEU A 11 -28.10 -21.27 6.10
N LEU A 12 -28.43 -21.94 7.21
CA LEU A 12 -28.91 -23.31 7.23
C LEU A 12 -30.30 -23.36 6.57
N LEU A 13 -30.32 -23.60 5.26
CA LEU A 13 -31.49 -24.10 4.54
C LEU A 13 -31.84 -25.50 5.07
N GLN A 14 -32.74 -25.56 6.05
CA GLN A 14 -33.39 -26.81 6.42
C GLN A 14 -34.41 -27.22 5.35
N PRO A 15 -34.39 -28.48 4.89
CA PRO A 15 -35.40 -29.00 3.97
C PRO A 15 -36.75 -29.14 4.69
N GLY A 16 -37.80 -28.75 3.97
CA GLY A 16 -39.15 -28.52 4.47
C GLY A 16 -39.76 -29.69 5.27
N VAL A 17 -40.19 -29.35 6.48
CA VAL A 17 -41.29 -30.04 7.15
C VAL A 17 -42.58 -29.37 6.66
N GLN A 18 -43.33 -30.07 5.81
CA GLN A 18 -44.70 -29.69 5.44
C GLN A 18 -45.60 -29.85 6.66
N THR A 19 -45.64 -28.85 7.53
CA THR A 19 -46.77 -28.64 8.43
C THR A 19 -47.89 -28.00 7.63
N THR A 20 -48.96 -28.76 7.39
CA THR A 20 -50.24 -28.23 6.91
C THR A 20 -50.62 -27.01 7.75
N PRO A 21 -50.93 -25.85 7.12
CA PRO A 21 -51.38 -24.69 7.86
C PRO A 21 -52.70 -25.06 8.52
N THR A 22 -52.70 -25.04 9.85
CA THR A 22 -53.94 -24.99 10.60
C THR A 22 -54.48 -23.58 10.38
N ASP A 23 -55.76 -23.45 10.01
CA ASP A 23 -56.50 -22.20 9.82
C ASP A 23 -56.62 -21.41 11.15
N ASP A 24 -55.49 -21.09 11.77
CA ASP A 24 -55.41 -20.12 12.85
C ASP A 24 -55.20 -18.75 12.22
N GLU A 25 -56.28 -17.97 12.31
CA GLU A 25 -56.40 -16.54 12.05
C GLU A 25 -55.04 -15.82 11.91
N GLN A 26 -54.61 -15.59 10.66
CA GLN A 26 -53.66 -14.52 10.36
C GLN A 26 -54.36 -13.20 10.68
N GLN A 27 -54.33 -12.81 11.96
CA GLN A 27 -54.57 -11.44 12.36
C GLN A 27 -53.50 -10.61 11.65
N VAL A 28 -53.91 -9.99 10.54
CA VAL A 28 -53.17 -8.89 9.93
C VAL A 28 -53.11 -7.82 11.02
N VAL A 29 -52.02 -7.82 11.79
CA VAL A 29 -51.68 -6.72 12.67
C VAL A 29 -51.46 -5.55 11.72
N GLN A 30 -52.49 -4.75 11.50
CA GLN A 30 -52.34 -3.46 10.87
C GLN A 30 -51.45 -2.66 11.82
N GLU A 31 -50.16 -2.63 11.52
CA GLU A 31 -49.24 -1.67 12.13
C GLU A 31 -49.84 -0.29 11.89
N GLN A 32 -50.46 0.26 12.93
CA GLN A 32 -50.99 1.61 12.89
C GLN A 32 -49.80 2.52 12.61
N GLN A 33 -49.77 3.12 11.42
CA GLN A 33 -48.77 4.11 11.11
C GLN A 33 -48.87 5.22 12.16
N PRO A 34 -47.75 5.63 12.78
CA PRO A 34 -47.78 6.66 13.80
C PRO A 34 -48.35 7.96 13.21
N GLU A 35 -49.22 8.63 13.95
CA GLU A 35 -49.82 9.90 13.50
C GLU A 35 -48.73 10.93 13.19
N PRO A 36 -48.90 11.77 12.14
CA PRO A 36 -47.94 12.80 11.79
C PRO A 36 -47.77 13.80 12.93
N MET A 37 -46.53 14.23 13.15
CA MET A 37 -46.17 15.13 14.24
C MET A 37 -46.46 16.58 13.87
N ALA A 38 -47.27 17.26 14.71
CA ALA A 38 -47.56 18.67 14.54
C ALA A 38 -46.28 19.53 14.66
N PRO A 39 -46.11 20.59 13.83
CA PRO A 39 -44.89 21.41 13.81
C PRO A 39 -44.53 22.08 15.16
N GLU A 40 -45.53 22.48 15.93
CA GLU A 40 -45.34 23.10 17.26
C GLU A 40 -44.76 22.10 18.28
N PHE A 41 -45.20 20.85 18.20
CA PHE A 41 -44.67 19.76 19.00
C PHE A 41 -43.25 19.39 18.55
N ALA A 42 -43.01 19.28 17.24
CA ALA A 42 -41.68 19.05 16.68
C ALA A 42 -40.67 20.11 17.15
N ARG A 43 -41.05 21.39 17.12
CA ARG A 43 -40.21 22.49 17.63
C ARG A 43 -39.84 22.31 19.10
N THR A 44 -40.81 21.99 19.94
CA THR A 44 -40.61 21.77 21.38
C THR A 44 -39.70 20.59 21.62
N ARG A 45 -39.92 19.49 20.88
CA ARG A 45 -39.14 18.26 20.99
C ARG A 45 -37.68 18.45 20.55
N ILE A 46 -37.44 19.21 19.48
CA ILE A 46 -36.08 19.62 19.08
C ILE A 46 -35.42 20.44 20.19
N ALA A 47 -36.13 21.39 20.80
CA ALA A 47 -35.58 22.21 21.88
C ALA A 47 -35.21 21.39 23.12
N GLU A 48 -36.05 20.42 23.50
CA GLU A 48 -35.76 19.45 24.56
C GLU A 48 -34.52 18.61 24.23
N ALA A 49 -34.45 18.06 23.01
CA ALA A 49 -33.35 17.20 22.60
C ALA A 49 -32.00 17.93 22.48
N ILE A 50 -31.99 19.26 22.34
CA ILE A 50 -30.76 20.05 22.35
C ILE A 50 -30.29 20.33 23.79
N SER A 51 -31.17 20.25 24.79
CA SER A 51 -30.78 20.44 26.19
C SER A 51 -29.88 19.30 26.66
N GLU A 52 -28.99 19.60 27.60
CA GLU A 52 -28.06 18.62 28.20
C GLU A 52 -28.74 17.79 29.30
N ASP A 53 -30.05 17.95 29.51
CA ASP A 53 -30.79 17.27 30.58
C ASP A 53 -31.11 15.80 30.27
N TYR A 54 -30.92 15.38 29.03
CA TYR A 54 -31.26 14.04 28.53
C TYR A 54 -30.01 13.25 28.15
N ALA A 55 -30.08 11.92 28.29
CA ALA A 55 -29.01 11.04 27.86
C ALA A 55 -28.84 11.08 26.32
N PHE A 56 -27.64 10.79 25.82
CA PHE A 56 -27.34 10.78 24.38
C PHE A 56 -28.36 9.96 23.58
N GLN A 57 -28.64 8.72 24.00
CA GLN A 57 -29.58 7.84 23.31
C GLN A 57 -31.00 8.39 23.27
N GLU A 58 -31.46 9.02 24.36
CA GLU A 58 -32.78 9.65 24.41
C GLU A 58 -32.83 10.82 23.42
N ARG A 59 -31.80 11.66 23.38
CA ARG A 59 -31.71 12.80 22.44
C ARG A 59 -31.72 12.33 20.98
N VAL A 60 -31.01 11.25 20.66
CA VAL A 60 -31.03 10.62 19.33
C VAL A 60 -32.44 10.12 18.99
N GLU A 61 -33.12 9.44 19.91
CA GLU A 61 -34.49 8.95 19.70
C GLU A 61 -35.47 10.10 19.48
N MET A 62 -35.41 11.15 20.29
CA MET A 62 -36.25 12.35 20.16
C MET A 62 -36.13 13.00 18.79
N LEU A 63 -34.90 13.23 18.32
CA LEU A 63 -34.67 13.88 17.03
C LEU A 63 -35.03 12.95 15.85
N SER A 64 -34.79 11.64 15.98
CA SER A 64 -35.19 10.65 14.98
C SER A 64 -36.72 10.56 14.84
N GLU A 65 -37.43 10.64 15.96
CA GLU A 65 -38.89 10.71 15.99
C GLU A 65 -39.40 11.96 15.25
N VAL A 66 -38.80 13.12 15.52
CA VAL A 66 -39.17 14.37 14.81
C VAL A 66 -38.89 14.24 13.31
N TYR A 67 -37.71 13.72 12.92
CA TYR A 67 -37.33 13.57 11.52
C TYR A 67 -38.26 12.63 10.74
N SER A 68 -38.74 11.56 11.38
CA SER A 68 -39.61 10.55 10.75
C SER A 68 -41.08 10.95 10.70
N ARG A 69 -41.59 11.65 11.73
CA ARG A 69 -43.02 11.95 11.86
C ARG A 69 -43.41 13.36 11.43
N CYS A 70 -42.48 14.32 11.38
CA CYS A 70 -42.80 15.70 11.00
C CYS A 70 -42.78 15.89 9.49
N GLU A 71 -43.90 16.33 8.92
CA GLU A 71 -44.02 16.62 7.49
C GLU A 71 -43.47 18.00 7.10
N ASP A 72 -43.29 18.90 8.06
CA ASP A 72 -42.76 20.24 7.81
C ASP A 72 -41.25 20.15 7.48
N PRO A 73 -40.83 20.55 6.26
CA PRO A 73 -39.44 20.44 5.84
C PRO A 73 -38.46 21.21 6.72
N HIS A 74 -38.89 22.32 7.32
CA HIS A 74 -38.02 23.13 8.18
C HIS A 74 -37.62 22.36 9.43
N TYR A 75 -38.60 21.79 10.15
CA TYR A 75 -38.34 21.05 11.38
C TYR A 75 -37.69 19.70 11.09
N ARG A 76 -38.01 19.06 9.96
CA ARG A 76 -37.34 17.84 9.53
C ARG A 76 -35.85 18.07 9.25
N ALA A 77 -35.51 19.12 8.49
CA ALA A 77 -34.11 19.49 8.25
C ALA A 77 -33.38 19.90 9.54
N SER A 78 -34.07 20.61 10.44
CA SER A 78 -33.52 20.98 11.75
C SER A 78 -33.25 19.74 12.61
N ALA A 79 -34.14 18.74 12.62
CA ALA A 79 -33.93 17.51 13.35
C ALA A 79 -32.72 16.73 12.80
N ALA A 80 -32.61 16.60 11.47
CA ALA A 80 -31.45 15.98 10.83
C ALA A 80 -30.14 16.72 11.15
N TYR A 81 -30.14 18.05 11.14
CA TYR A 81 -28.96 18.86 11.48
C TYR A 81 -28.51 18.58 12.92
N ASN A 82 -29.43 18.59 13.87
CA ASN A 82 -29.12 18.36 15.28
C ASN A 82 -28.71 16.90 15.55
N LEU A 83 -29.28 15.92 14.85
CA LEU A 83 -28.81 14.52 14.90
C LEU A 83 -27.35 14.42 14.50
N GLY A 84 -27.02 14.99 13.33
CA GLY A 84 -25.66 14.99 12.83
C GLY A 84 -24.69 15.68 13.78
N ALA A 85 -25.04 16.89 14.24
CA ALA A 85 -24.22 17.62 15.20
C ALA A 85 -24.02 16.87 16.52
N LEU A 86 -25.07 16.21 17.03
CA LEU A 86 -25.02 15.41 18.25
C LEU A 86 -24.06 14.21 18.10
N MET A 87 -24.15 13.47 16.99
CA MET A 87 -23.29 12.32 16.71
C MET A 87 -21.82 12.69 16.54
N ILE A 88 -21.52 13.87 15.98
CA ILE A 88 -20.13 14.34 15.84
C ILE A 88 -19.57 14.84 17.18
N SER A 89 -20.42 15.29 18.10
CA SER A 89 -20.00 15.84 19.40
C SER A 89 -19.70 14.79 20.47
N THR A 90 -19.89 13.50 20.20
CA THR A 90 -19.59 12.46 21.18
C THR A 90 -18.08 12.29 21.35
N ASP A 91 -17.62 12.23 22.59
CA ASP A 91 -16.21 11.91 22.92
C ASP A 91 -15.81 10.48 22.49
N GLU A 92 -16.78 9.65 22.10
CA GLU A 92 -16.52 8.38 21.43
C GLU A 92 -16.04 8.66 20.00
N GLU A 93 -14.72 8.65 19.79
CA GLU A 93 -14.05 8.70 18.47
C GLU A 93 -14.31 7.43 17.63
N LEU A 94 -15.53 6.93 17.63
CA LEU A 94 -15.96 5.82 16.79
C LEU A 94 -16.21 6.36 15.38
N SER A 95 -15.33 5.97 14.44
CA SER A 95 -15.44 6.34 13.02
C SER A 95 -16.85 6.13 12.45
N SER A 96 -17.54 5.05 12.86
CA SER A 96 -18.93 4.77 12.45
C SER A 96 -19.93 5.85 12.89
N THR A 97 -19.84 6.34 14.13
CA THR A 97 -20.75 7.37 14.65
C THR A 97 -20.57 8.70 13.91
N ILE A 98 -19.32 9.05 13.58
CA ILE A 98 -19.02 10.25 12.80
C ILE A 98 -19.56 10.12 11.37
N GLN A 99 -19.44 8.94 10.75
CA GLN A 99 -20.00 8.67 9.42
C GLN A 99 -21.53 8.78 9.39
N ASP A 100 -22.22 8.21 10.39
CA ASP A 100 -23.67 8.35 10.55
C ASP A 100 -24.05 9.83 10.71
N GLY A 101 -23.29 10.57 11.53
CA GLY A 101 -23.47 12.00 11.72
C GLY A 101 -23.34 12.80 10.42
N ILE A 102 -22.37 12.47 9.57
CA ILE A 102 -22.21 13.06 8.24
C ILE A 102 -23.44 12.80 7.37
N GLY A 103 -23.98 11.57 7.37
CA GLY A 103 -25.20 11.22 6.64
C GLY A 103 -26.40 12.08 7.05
N TRP A 104 -26.57 12.32 8.35
CA TRP A 104 -27.63 13.20 8.86
C TRP A 104 -27.43 14.66 8.46
N LEU A 105 -26.20 15.18 8.50
CA LEU A 105 -25.91 16.55 8.04
C LEU A 105 -26.11 16.72 6.53
N GLN A 106 -25.75 15.72 5.73
CA GLN A 106 -26.04 15.74 4.29
C GLN A 106 -27.54 15.84 4.05
N GLN A 107 -28.33 15.10 4.83
CA GLN A 107 -29.76 15.19 4.70
C GLN A 107 -30.32 16.54 5.16
N ALA A 108 -29.71 17.17 6.16
CA ALA A 108 -30.04 18.55 6.53
C ALA A 108 -29.68 19.57 5.42
N ASP A 109 -28.59 19.39 4.67
CA ASP A 109 -28.25 20.24 3.52
C ASP A 109 -29.28 20.07 2.38
N ILE A 110 -29.66 18.83 2.07
CA ILE A 110 -30.60 18.51 0.99
C ILE A 110 -32.00 19.02 1.30
N SER A 111 -32.50 18.77 2.52
CA SER A 111 -33.85 19.15 2.94
C SER A 111 -33.95 20.58 3.49
N GLY A 112 -32.82 21.25 3.72
CA GLY A 112 -32.76 22.56 4.36
C GLY A 112 -33.40 23.68 3.54
N VAL A 113 -34.42 24.32 4.12
CA VAL A 113 -35.11 25.46 3.49
C VAL A 113 -34.32 26.77 3.63
N SER A 114 -33.54 26.92 4.70
CA SER A 114 -32.75 28.12 4.99
C SER A 114 -31.31 27.98 4.51
N GLN A 115 -30.79 29.00 3.81
CA GLN A 115 -29.38 29.08 3.42
C GLN A 115 -28.44 28.95 4.64
N SER A 116 -28.80 29.57 5.77
CA SER A 116 -27.98 29.49 6.99
C SER A 116 -27.90 28.06 7.54
N LEU A 117 -29.01 27.31 7.54
CA LEU A 117 -29.01 25.92 8.00
C LEU A 117 -28.13 25.05 7.09
N ARG A 118 -28.23 25.23 5.78
CA ARG A 118 -27.41 24.51 4.79
C ARG A 118 -25.93 24.83 4.91
N ALA A 119 -25.59 26.11 5.09
CA ALA A 119 -24.22 26.56 5.36
C ALA A 119 -23.66 25.91 6.64
N ASN A 120 -24.45 25.88 7.72
CA ASN A 120 -24.05 25.24 8.98
C ASN A 120 -23.90 23.73 8.84
N ALA A 121 -24.79 23.06 8.08
CA ALA A 121 -24.70 21.63 7.83
C ALA A 121 -23.40 21.29 7.07
N ARG A 122 -23.09 22.02 5.99
CA ARG A 122 -21.84 21.87 5.22
C ARG A 122 -20.59 22.16 6.05
N TYR A 123 -20.64 23.19 6.89
CA TYR A 123 -19.56 23.50 7.81
C TYR A 123 -19.30 22.32 8.76
N ASN A 124 -20.34 21.75 9.35
CA ASN A 124 -20.20 20.60 10.24
C ASN A 124 -19.78 19.32 9.49
N ILE A 125 -20.17 19.13 8.22
CA ILE A 125 -19.66 18.03 7.38
C ILE A 125 -18.15 18.17 7.20
N GLY A 126 -17.66 19.38 6.88
CA GLY A 126 -16.24 19.65 6.76
C GLY A 126 -15.49 19.33 8.05
N HIS A 127 -16.05 19.71 9.20
CA HIS A 127 -15.48 19.42 10.50
C HIS A 127 -15.47 17.92 10.83
N ALA A 128 -16.55 17.21 10.57
CA ALA A 128 -16.65 15.77 10.79
C ALA A 128 -15.65 14.98 9.94
N ARG A 129 -15.50 15.33 8.66
CA ARG A 129 -14.49 14.75 7.77
C ARG A 129 -13.07 15.03 8.27
N TYR A 130 -12.83 16.24 8.78
CA TYR A 130 -11.55 16.58 9.40
C TYR A 130 -11.24 15.68 10.62
N MET A 131 -12.24 15.42 11.48
CA MET A 131 -12.11 14.51 12.61
C MET A 131 -11.85 13.07 12.17
N LEU A 132 -12.55 12.57 11.14
CA LEU A 132 -12.33 11.23 10.58
C LEU A 132 -10.89 11.03 10.11
N ALA A 133 -10.34 12.01 9.38
CA ALA A 133 -8.96 11.96 8.91
C ALA A 133 -7.95 11.80 10.08
N HIS A 134 -8.24 12.40 11.24
CA HIS A 134 -7.38 12.31 12.43
C HIS A 134 -7.58 11.01 13.21
N ALA A 135 -8.82 10.53 13.33
CA ALA A 135 -9.11 9.25 13.96
C ALA A 135 -8.38 8.10 13.23
N GLU A 136 -8.37 8.15 11.90
CA GLU A 136 -7.61 7.21 11.08
C GLU A 136 -6.09 7.39 11.21
N SER A 137 -5.59 8.57 11.58
CA SER A 137 -4.17 8.90 11.77
C SER A 137 -3.60 8.53 13.17
N LEU A 138 -4.44 8.20 14.15
CA LEU A 138 -3.99 7.83 15.52
C LEU A 138 -3.61 6.36 15.74
N GLN A 139 -4.07 5.43 14.90
CA GLN A 139 -3.65 4.02 14.90
C GLN A 139 -2.20 3.83 14.43
N GLY A 140 -1.19 4.15 15.27
CA GLY A 140 0.24 4.11 14.89
C GLY A 140 0.65 2.86 14.08
N PRO A 141 1.63 2.98 13.17
CA PRO A 141 2.05 1.87 12.31
C PRO A 141 2.47 0.67 13.17
N ASP A 142 2.14 -0.54 12.72
CA ASP A 142 2.67 -1.75 13.34
C ASP A 142 4.18 -1.82 13.05
N VAL A 143 4.99 -1.43 14.04
CA VAL A 143 6.45 -1.44 13.99
C VAL A 143 7.05 -2.84 13.80
N THR A 144 6.24 -3.89 13.88
CA THR A 144 6.68 -5.27 13.64
C THR A 144 6.51 -5.70 12.19
N ASN A 145 5.86 -4.90 11.34
CA ASN A 145 5.67 -5.22 9.93
C ASN A 145 6.85 -4.72 9.08
N PRO A 146 7.56 -5.58 8.32
CA PRO A 146 8.57 -5.15 7.35
C PRO A 146 8.02 -4.16 6.31
N ASP A 147 6.71 -4.15 6.09
CA ASP A 147 6.03 -3.24 5.14
C ASP A 147 5.57 -1.91 5.77
N GLY A 148 6.06 -1.60 6.97
CA GLY A 148 5.58 -0.45 7.75
C GLY A 148 5.65 0.90 7.02
N LEU A 149 6.61 1.08 6.09
CA LEU A 149 6.71 2.30 5.27
C LEU A 149 5.62 2.37 4.19
N SER A 150 5.35 1.26 3.51
CA SER A 150 4.30 1.18 2.47
C SER A 150 2.90 1.33 3.08
N GLU A 151 2.67 0.70 4.23
CA GLU A 151 1.42 0.83 4.98
C GLU A 151 1.22 2.27 5.49
N MET A 152 2.28 2.89 6.03
CA MET A 152 2.25 4.30 6.43
C MET A 152 1.92 5.22 5.24
N LYS A 153 2.53 4.99 4.07
CA LYS A 153 2.24 5.74 2.84
C LYS A 153 0.76 5.63 2.45
N LYS A 154 0.22 4.41 2.35
CA LYS A 154 -1.20 4.16 2.01
C LYS A 154 -2.14 4.91 2.95
N ARG A 155 -1.83 4.89 4.25
CA ARG A 155 -2.63 5.56 5.26
C ARG A 155 -2.59 7.08 5.17
N LEU A 156 -1.42 7.66 4.92
CA LEU A 156 -1.32 9.10 4.67
C LEU A 156 -2.10 9.50 3.41
N GLN A 157 -2.11 8.66 2.38
CA GLN A 157 -2.93 8.86 1.18
C GLN A 157 -4.43 8.87 1.51
N THR A 158 -4.93 7.88 2.27
CA THR A 158 -6.33 7.86 2.75
C THR A 158 -6.66 9.13 3.55
N THR A 159 -5.76 9.54 4.45
CA THR A 159 -5.93 10.76 5.25
C THR A 159 -6.06 11.99 4.35
N VAL A 160 -5.23 12.10 3.31
CA VAL A 160 -5.29 13.19 2.32
C VAL A 160 -6.61 13.19 1.56
N GLU A 161 -7.13 12.03 1.18
CA GLU A 161 -8.42 11.91 0.49
C GLU A 161 -9.57 12.44 1.34
N VAL A 162 -9.64 12.02 2.62
CA VAL A 162 -10.67 12.50 3.56
C VAL A 162 -10.52 14.01 3.81
N LEU A 163 -9.30 14.54 3.90
CA LEU A 163 -9.06 15.98 4.03
C LEU A 163 -9.48 16.76 2.77
N ILE A 164 -9.36 16.17 1.57
CA ILE A 164 -9.88 16.80 0.33
C ILE A 164 -11.40 16.93 0.40
N GLU A 165 -12.11 15.93 0.89
CA GLU A 165 -13.56 16.00 1.12
C GLU A 165 -13.91 17.08 2.15
N SER A 166 -13.14 17.16 3.25
CA SER A 166 -13.28 18.21 4.27
C SER A 166 -13.13 19.62 3.66
N ALA A 167 -12.07 19.84 2.87
CA ALA A 167 -11.85 21.10 2.16
C ALA A 167 -12.98 21.42 1.17
N GLY A 168 -13.49 20.40 0.46
CA GLY A 168 -14.65 20.53 -0.43
C GLY A 168 -15.89 21.03 0.31
N ALA A 169 -16.19 20.44 1.48
CA ALA A 169 -17.30 20.85 2.31
C ALA A 169 -17.14 22.29 2.83
N PHE A 170 -15.99 22.68 3.36
CA PHE A 170 -15.74 24.08 3.79
C PHE A 170 -15.84 25.07 2.63
N ARG A 171 -15.31 24.73 1.45
CA ARG A 171 -15.46 25.56 0.25
C ARG A 171 -16.93 25.72 -0.15
N SER A 172 -17.73 24.68 -0.03
CA SER A 172 -19.16 24.73 -0.36
C SER A 172 -19.98 25.62 0.59
N VAL A 173 -19.45 25.93 1.80
CA VAL A 173 -20.02 26.94 2.70
C VAL A 173 -19.85 28.32 2.10
N TYR A 174 -18.67 28.65 1.57
CA TYR A 174 -18.39 29.96 0.95
C TYR A 174 -19.32 30.27 -0.23
N GLU A 175 -19.78 29.24 -0.96
CA GLU A 175 -20.75 29.40 -2.05
C GLU A 175 -22.15 29.82 -1.56
N ILE A 176 -22.51 29.48 -0.32
CA ILE A 176 -23.81 29.81 0.29
C ILE A 176 -23.70 31.07 1.15
N ASP A 177 -22.67 31.14 1.99
CA ASP A 177 -22.38 32.21 2.93
C ASP A 177 -20.91 32.65 2.79
N PRO A 178 -20.64 33.65 1.92
CA PRO A 178 -19.29 34.12 1.68
C PRO A 178 -18.64 34.82 2.88
N HIS A 179 -19.41 35.13 3.94
CA HIS A 179 -18.94 35.87 5.12
C HIS A 179 -18.66 34.94 6.31
N ASN A 180 -18.66 33.63 6.07
CA ASN A 180 -18.33 32.65 7.08
C ASN A 180 -16.80 32.54 7.26
N ASP A 181 -16.24 33.45 8.07
CA ASP A 181 -14.81 33.51 8.33
C ASP A 181 -14.23 32.18 8.87
N ARG A 182 -15.00 31.46 9.70
CA ARG A 182 -14.60 30.17 10.25
C ARG A 182 -14.41 29.10 9.17
N ALA A 183 -15.30 29.05 8.18
CA ALA A 183 -15.17 28.11 7.07
C ALA A 183 -13.92 28.41 6.24
N ILE A 184 -13.61 29.70 6.04
CA ILE A 184 -12.41 30.15 5.31
C ILE A 184 -11.14 29.76 6.07
N GLU A 185 -11.09 30.03 7.37
CA GLU A 185 -9.96 29.66 8.23
C GLU A 185 -9.72 28.15 8.23
N ASN A 186 -10.78 27.34 8.36
CA ASN A 186 -10.66 25.89 8.32
C ASN A 186 -10.23 25.38 6.94
N LEU A 187 -10.73 25.97 5.86
CA LEU A 187 -10.29 25.62 4.50
C LEU A 187 -8.77 25.83 4.34
N GLU A 188 -8.24 26.96 4.80
CA GLU A 188 -6.80 27.24 4.74
C GLU A 188 -5.98 26.37 5.70
N ARG A 189 -6.55 25.96 6.84
CA ARG A 189 -5.94 24.95 7.72
C ARG A 189 -5.80 23.61 7.00
N VAL A 190 -6.91 23.09 6.47
CA VAL A 190 -6.96 21.80 5.77
C VAL A 190 -6.03 21.79 4.55
N ARG A 191 -5.97 22.89 3.78
CA ARG A 191 -5.05 23.00 2.63
C ARG A 191 -3.58 22.88 3.03
N ARG A 192 -3.16 23.56 4.09
CA ARG A 192 -1.79 23.48 4.60
C ARG A 192 -1.47 22.06 5.07
N GLU A 193 -2.42 21.41 5.72
CA GLU A 193 -2.25 20.04 6.21
C GLU A 193 -2.14 19.04 5.06
N ILE A 194 -3.00 19.13 4.05
CA ILE A 194 -2.88 18.34 2.80
C ILE A 194 -1.49 18.53 2.18
N GLN A 195 -0.99 19.76 2.10
CA GLN A 195 0.33 20.03 1.56
C GLN A 195 1.44 19.36 2.39
N GLN A 196 1.35 19.45 3.72
CA GLN A 196 2.31 18.81 4.63
C GLN A 196 2.32 17.28 4.46
N LEU A 197 1.14 16.65 4.40
CA LEU A 197 1.02 15.21 4.22
C LEU A 197 1.52 14.76 2.85
N ARG A 198 1.27 15.52 1.78
CA ARG A 198 1.82 15.23 0.45
C ARG A 198 3.35 15.25 0.44
N SER A 199 3.97 16.22 1.10
CA SER A 199 5.44 16.24 1.25
C SER A 199 5.96 15.06 2.08
N GLN A 200 5.20 14.57 3.06
CA GLN A 200 5.57 13.35 3.80
C GLN A 200 5.43 12.10 2.93
N ILE A 201 4.39 12.01 2.11
CA ILE A 201 4.21 10.92 1.15
C ILE A 201 5.37 10.88 0.15
N GLU A 202 5.74 12.03 -0.43
CA GLU A 202 6.89 12.15 -1.35
C GLU A 202 8.19 11.71 -0.67
N ALA A 203 8.44 12.17 0.56
CA ALA A 203 9.63 11.74 1.31
C ALA A 203 9.64 10.24 1.65
N LEU A 204 8.47 9.63 1.86
CA LEU A 204 8.35 8.18 2.05
C LEU A 204 8.55 7.42 0.74
N GLU A 205 8.09 7.96 -0.38
CA GLU A 205 8.33 7.39 -1.72
C GLU A 205 9.82 7.34 -2.02
N ASP A 206 10.54 8.44 -1.82
CA ASP A 206 11.99 8.50 -2.00
C ASP A 206 12.73 7.49 -1.11
N LEU A 207 12.23 7.28 0.13
CA LEU A 207 12.84 6.35 1.08
C LEU A 207 12.58 4.89 0.67
N ILE A 208 11.37 4.57 0.19
CA ILE A 208 11.02 3.25 -0.31
C ILE A 208 11.86 2.94 -1.56
N GLU A 209 11.97 3.88 -2.50
CA GLU A 209 12.79 3.72 -3.71
C GLU A 209 14.27 3.52 -3.36
N GLN A 210 14.82 4.29 -2.41
CA GLN A 210 16.20 4.07 -1.93
C GLN A 210 16.38 2.71 -1.28
N GLN A 211 15.40 2.22 -0.52
CA GLN A 211 15.45 0.90 0.10
C GLN A 211 15.39 -0.21 -0.95
N GLU A 212 14.54 -0.07 -1.96
CA GLU A 212 14.45 -1.00 -3.09
C GLU A 212 15.75 -1.03 -3.90
N GLN A 213 16.32 0.15 -4.21
CA GLN A 213 17.58 0.25 -4.92
C GLN A 213 18.73 -0.39 -4.13
N GLN A 214 18.83 -0.13 -2.83
CA GLN A 214 19.85 -0.77 -1.98
C GLN A 214 19.70 -2.29 -1.95
N ARG A 215 18.46 -2.81 -1.89
CA ARG A 215 18.21 -4.25 -1.96
C ARG A 215 18.61 -4.83 -3.32
N GLN A 216 18.29 -4.16 -4.42
CA GLN A 216 18.65 -4.62 -5.76
C GLN A 216 20.17 -4.61 -5.97
N GLU A 217 20.86 -3.58 -5.48
CA GLU A 217 22.33 -3.53 -5.50
C GLU A 217 22.94 -4.66 -4.66
N GLN A 218 22.37 -4.96 -3.49
CA GLN A 218 22.80 -6.08 -2.65
C GLN A 218 22.57 -7.43 -3.34
N GLN A 219 21.42 -7.61 -4.00
CA GLN A 219 21.12 -8.83 -4.77
C GLN A 219 22.13 -9.02 -5.91
N GLN A 220 22.41 -7.98 -6.69
CA GLN A 220 23.40 -8.06 -7.77
C GLN A 220 24.81 -8.37 -7.24
N GLN A 221 25.17 -7.84 -6.08
CA GLN A 221 26.45 -8.16 -5.44
C GLN A 221 26.51 -9.64 -5.01
N ASN A 222 25.42 -10.17 -4.45
CA ASN A 222 25.33 -11.58 -4.07
C ASN A 222 25.38 -12.50 -5.31
N GLU A 223 24.68 -12.16 -6.39
CA GLU A 223 24.72 -12.91 -7.65
C GLU A 223 26.13 -12.94 -8.26
N GLN A 224 26.80 -11.78 -8.33
CA GLN A 224 28.19 -11.70 -8.82
C GLN A 224 29.17 -12.48 -7.94
N ALA A 225 28.98 -12.47 -6.63
CA ALA A 225 29.82 -13.23 -5.72
C ALA A 225 29.57 -14.75 -5.89
N ALA A 226 28.32 -15.18 -6.07
CA ALA A 226 27.99 -16.56 -6.37
C ALA A 226 28.61 -17.05 -7.69
N GLU A 227 28.56 -16.22 -8.75
CA GLU A 227 29.23 -16.51 -10.03
C GLU A 227 30.74 -16.70 -9.86
N ARG A 228 31.41 -15.81 -9.13
CA ARG A 228 32.87 -15.94 -8.88
C ARG A 228 33.23 -17.18 -8.08
N LEU A 229 32.41 -17.54 -7.08
CA LEU A 229 32.63 -18.76 -6.31
C LEU A 229 32.47 -20.01 -7.18
N ASN A 230 31.53 -20.02 -8.13
CA ASN A 230 31.42 -21.09 -9.13
C ASN A 230 32.62 -21.11 -10.09
N GLU A 231 33.08 -19.96 -10.58
CA GLU A 231 34.28 -19.89 -11.43
C GLU A 231 35.53 -20.42 -10.72
N LEU A 232 35.70 -20.08 -9.43
CA LEU A 232 36.79 -20.63 -8.60
C LEU A 232 36.63 -22.14 -8.39
N ALA A 233 35.41 -22.62 -8.17
CA ALA A 233 35.13 -24.05 -8.05
C ALA A 233 35.50 -24.80 -9.34
N GLU A 234 35.12 -24.27 -10.50
CA GLU A 234 35.45 -24.85 -11.82
C GLU A 234 36.96 -24.89 -12.06
N GLN A 235 37.68 -23.78 -11.79
CA GLN A 235 39.14 -23.74 -11.89
C GLN A 235 39.80 -24.79 -10.98
N GLN A 236 39.30 -24.92 -9.75
CA GLN A 236 39.83 -25.88 -8.80
C GLN A 236 39.57 -27.33 -9.23
N GLN A 237 38.45 -27.60 -9.89
CA GLN A 237 38.12 -28.90 -10.46
C GLN A 237 38.99 -29.22 -11.70
N GLU A 238 39.24 -28.23 -12.57
CA GLU A 238 40.14 -28.40 -13.72
C GLU A 238 41.58 -28.72 -13.27
N GLU A 239 42.09 -28.04 -12.24
CA GLU A 239 43.39 -28.36 -11.65
C GLU A 239 43.43 -29.78 -11.06
N ALA A 240 42.36 -30.22 -10.40
CA ALA A 240 42.26 -31.57 -9.85
C ALA A 240 42.36 -32.63 -10.96
N GLU A 241 41.71 -32.41 -12.10
CA GLU A 241 41.77 -33.30 -13.26
C GLU A 241 43.16 -33.32 -13.91
N GLN A 242 43.83 -32.16 -14.01
CA GLN A 242 45.20 -32.05 -14.52
C GLN A 242 46.18 -32.79 -13.60
N ASN A 243 46.10 -32.57 -12.29
CA ASN A 243 46.93 -33.23 -11.29
C ASN A 243 46.73 -34.74 -11.25
N ALA A 244 45.51 -35.22 -11.52
CA ALA A 244 45.22 -36.65 -11.60
C ALA A 244 45.78 -37.33 -12.88
N SER A 245 46.12 -36.57 -13.93
CA SER A 245 46.45 -37.09 -15.26
C SER A 245 47.86 -36.79 -15.76
N GLU A 246 48.57 -35.81 -15.19
CA GLU A 246 49.93 -35.44 -15.59
C GLU A 246 51.06 -36.15 -14.82
N THR A 247 52.24 -36.25 -15.45
CA THR A 247 53.46 -36.81 -14.84
C THR A 247 54.17 -35.79 -13.93
N PRO A 248 54.94 -36.21 -12.90
CA PRO A 248 55.56 -35.34 -11.87
C PRO A 248 56.54 -34.24 -12.32
N GLN A 249 56.72 -34.00 -13.63
CA GLN A 249 57.73 -33.05 -14.13
C GLN A 249 57.27 -31.58 -14.15
N ASP A 250 55.98 -31.28 -14.02
CA ASP A 250 55.43 -29.91 -14.10
C ASP A 250 54.95 -29.34 -12.74
N SER A 251 55.44 -29.91 -11.62
CA SER A 251 55.02 -29.59 -10.24
C SER A 251 55.25 -28.14 -9.80
N GLU A 252 56.23 -27.42 -10.34
CA GLU A 252 56.45 -25.99 -10.00
C GLU A 252 55.34 -25.08 -10.55
N GLN A 253 54.76 -25.43 -11.70
CA GLN A 253 53.69 -24.64 -12.30
C GLN A 253 52.37 -24.85 -11.55
N GLN A 254 52.07 -26.11 -11.20
CA GLN A 254 50.88 -26.50 -10.42
C GLN A 254 50.84 -25.86 -9.03
N GLN A 255 51.98 -25.73 -8.34
CA GLN A 255 52.05 -25.00 -7.06
C GLN A 255 51.76 -23.51 -7.21
N THR A 256 52.18 -22.90 -8.32
CA THR A 256 51.96 -21.47 -8.55
C THR A 256 50.48 -21.20 -8.79
N GLU A 257 49.83 -22.00 -9.64
CA GLU A 257 48.40 -21.89 -9.96
C GLU A 257 47.53 -22.13 -8.70
N GLN A 258 47.88 -23.13 -7.88
CA GLN A 258 47.20 -23.40 -6.60
C GLN A 258 47.33 -22.24 -5.59
N SER A 259 48.50 -21.62 -5.49
CA SER A 259 48.71 -20.47 -4.60
C SER A 259 47.89 -19.25 -5.05
N GLU A 260 47.80 -19.02 -6.37
CA GLU A 260 46.96 -17.96 -6.94
C GLU A 260 45.47 -18.19 -6.66
N LEU A 261 44.98 -19.42 -6.76
CA LEU A 261 43.59 -19.77 -6.39
C LEU A 261 43.32 -19.58 -4.90
N GLY A 262 44.28 -19.92 -4.03
CA GLY A 262 44.19 -19.66 -2.59
C GLY A 262 44.05 -18.18 -2.27
N GLU A 263 44.83 -17.32 -2.94
CA GLU A 263 44.71 -15.87 -2.79
C GLU A 263 43.36 -15.32 -3.29
N GLN A 264 42.82 -15.86 -4.39
CA GLN A 264 41.52 -15.44 -4.93
C GLN A 264 40.36 -15.85 -4.01
N THR A 265 40.34 -17.09 -3.54
CA THR A 265 39.39 -17.55 -2.50
C THR A 265 39.51 -16.69 -1.24
N GLN A 266 40.74 -16.30 -0.89
CA GLN A 266 40.95 -15.43 0.25
C GLN A 266 40.34 -14.05 0.06
N GLN A 267 40.58 -13.42 -1.08
CA GLN A 267 40.02 -12.11 -1.41
C GLN A 267 38.50 -12.12 -1.42
N GLU A 268 37.85 -13.17 -1.95
CA GLU A 268 36.38 -13.21 -1.96
C GLU A 268 35.76 -13.42 -0.58
N GLN A 269 36.37 -14.24 0.28
CA GLN A 269 35.91 -14.35 1.67
C GLN A 269 36.05 -13.02 2.43
N ASP A 270 37.14 -12.29 2.22
CA ASP A 270 37.33 -10.99 2.87
C ASP A 270 36.31 -9.96 2.35
N ARG A 271 36.05 -9.97 1.03
CA ARG A 271 35.04 -9.11 0.39
C ARG A 271 33.62 -9.39 0.89
N LEU A 272 33.26 -10.66 1.05
CA LEU A 272 31.95 -11.07 1.57
C LEU A 272 31.78 -10.67 3.04
N SER A 273 32.86 -10.79 3.82
CA SER A 273 32.87 -10.39 5.23
C SER A 273 32.72 -8.88 5.42
N GLU A 274 33.24 -8.07 4.49
CA GLU A 274 33.06 -6.60 4.50
C GLU A 274 31.68 -6.17 3.99
N SER A 275 31.11 -6.89 3.03
CA SER A 275 29.86 -6.51 2.35
C SER A 275 28.61 -6.89 3.16
N ASN A 276 28.67 -7.96 3.96
CA ASN A 276 27.56 -8.43 4.81
C ASN A 276 27.99 -8.52 6.28
N PRO A 277 28.03 -7.41 7.04
CA PRO A 277 28.40 -7.41 8.46
C PRO A 277 27.30 -8.01 9.39
N GLY A 278 26.28 -8.69 8.86
CA GLY A 278 25.17 -9.27 9.61
C GLY A 278 25.45 -10.71 10.06
N GLN A 279 25.07 -11.03 11.31
CA GLN A 279 25.07 -12.40 11.87
C GLN A 279 23.78 -13.14 11.48
N ASP A 280 23.48 -13.22 10.19
CA ASP A 280 22.44 -14.13 9.72
C ASP A 280 23.04 -15.54 9.62
N GLU A 281 22.31 -16.54 10.12
CA GLU A 281 22.77 -17.95 10.13
C GLU A 281 23.19 -18.44 8.73
N GLN A 282 22.57 -17.89 7.67
CA GLN A 282 22.93 -18.18 6.29
C GLN A 282 24.29 -17.59 5.88
N VAL A 283 24.63 -16.37 6.34
CA VAL A 283 25.95 -15.75 6.09
C VAL A 283 27.05 -16.51 6.83
N GLU A 284 26.78 -16.96 8.06
CA GLU A 284 27.72 -17.80 8.83
C GLU A 284 28.01 -19.12 8.11
N SER A 285 26.98 -19.78 7.57
CA SER A 285 27.15 -21.01 6.78
C SER A 285 28.02 -20.80 5.53
N ILE A 286 27.83 -19.69 4.80
CA ILE A 286 28.65 -19.37 3.62
C ILE A 286 30.11 -19.18 4.04
N GLN A 287 30.37 -18.47 5.15
CA GLN A 287 31.73 -18.27 5.68
C GLN A 287 32.38 -19.59 6.09
N GLU A 288 31.64 -20.52 6.68
CA GLU A 288 32.16 -21.86 7.01
C GLU A 288 32.59 -22.64 5.76
N GLN A 289 31.83 -22.56 4.67
CA GLN A 289 32.19 -23.25 3.43
C GLN A 289 33.43 -22.64 2.77
N LEU A 290 33.56 -21.31 2.76
CA LEU A 290 34.78 -20.65 2.27
C LEU A 290 36.01 -21.00 3.10
N GLN A 291 35.84 -21.13 4.43
CA GLN A 291 36.92 -21.58 5.31
C GLN A 291 37.32 -23.03 5.01
N ARG A 292 36.36 -23.94 4.76
CA ARG A 292 36.66 -25.32 4.35
C ARG A 292 37.38 -25.38 3.02
N ALA A 293 36.99 -24.54 2.06
CA ALA A 293 37.66 -24.45 0.76
C ALA A 293 39.14 -24.06 0.94
N ARG A 294 39.44 -23.03 1.75
CA ARG A 294 40.82 -22.63 2.06
C ARG A 294 41.61 -23.76 2.72
N GLU A 295 41.06 -24.42 3.73
CA GLU A 295 41.73 -25.53 4.42
C GLU A 295 41.99 -26.74 3.50
N ALA A 296 41.14 -26.95 2.50
CA ALA A 296 41.36 -27.96 1.47
C ALA A 296 42.45 -27.52 0.46
N GLN A 297 42.48 -26.25 0.06
CA GLN A 297 43.55 -25.68 -0.78
C GLN A 297 44.94 -25.79 -0.11
N GLU A 298 45.05 -25.44 1.17
CA GLU A 298 46.32 -25.59 1.93
C GLU A 298 46.81 -27.04 1.99
N ARG A 299 45.88 -28.00 2.17
CA ARG A 299 46.21 -29.43 2.18
C ARG A 299 46.64 -29.93 0.79
N ALA A 300 46.04 -29.40 -0.27
CA ALA A 300 46.43 -29.71 -1.64
C ALA A 300 47.86 -29.22 -1.95
N GLU A 301 48.18 -27.99 -1.55
CA GLU A 301 49.53 -27.41 -1.70
C GLU A 301 50.59 -28.26 -0.97
N GLN A 302 50.29 -28.67 0.27
CA GLN A 302 51.19 -29.55 1.03
C GLN A 302 51.36 -30.92 0.35
N ALA A 303 50.30 -31.50 -0.20
CA ALA A 303 50.39 -32.76 -0.93
C ALA A 303 51.24 -32.63 -2.20
N LEU A 304 51.15 -31.49 -2.92
CA LEU A 304 52.03 -31.18 -4.05
C LEU A 304 53.49 -31.06 -3.62
N GLU A 305 53.79 -30.40 -2.50
CA GLU A 305 55.15 -30.30 -1.93
C GLU A 305 55.74 -31.67 -1.59
N GLU A 306 54.91 -32.60 -1.10
CA GLU A 306 55.29 -33.96 -0.76
C GLU A 306 55.38 -34.89 -2.01
N GLY A 307 54.97 -34.39 -3.18
CA GLY A 307 54.93 -35.15 -4.43
C GLY A 307 53.75 -36.13 -4.53
N ASP A 308 52.73 -35.98 -3.68
CA ASP A 308 51.50 -36.77 -3.69
C ASP A 308 50.43 -36.10 -4.57
N GLN A 309 50.58 -36.25 -5.89
CA GLN A 309 49.66 -35.67 -6.88
C GLN A 309 48.22 -36.18 -6.71
N GLN A 310 48.04 -37.43 -6.27
CA GLN A 310 46.72 -38.01 -6.09
C GLN A 310 46.02 -37.44 -4.85
N GLY A 311 46.77 -37.23 -3.75
CA GLY A 311 46.31 -36.51 -2.58
C GLY A 311 45.95 -35.05 -2.88
N ALA A 312 46.78 -34.36 -3.66
CA ALA A 312 46.54 -32.98 -4.09
C ALA A 312 45.25 -32.84 -4.89
N ALA A 313 45.04 -33.70 -5.90
CA ALA A 313 43.82 -33.72 -6.71
C ALA A 313 42.56 -33.96 -5.85
N GLN A 314 42.63 -34.85 -4.85
CA GLN A 314 41.51 -35.10 -3.95
C GLN A 314 41.18 -33.87 -3.09
N HIS A 315 42.19 -33.17 -2.58
CA HIS A 315 41.99 -31.96 -1.78
C HIS A 315 41.53 -30.77 -2.63
N GLN A 316 41.96 -30.65 -3.88
CA GLN A 316 41.43 -29.67 -4.83
C GLN A 316 39.95 -29.91 -5.11
N GLN A 317 39.53 -31.17 -5.25
CA GLN A 317 38.12 -31.50 -5.43
C GLN A 317 37.29 -31.19 -4.16
N GLU A 318 37.82 -31.44 -2.96
CA GLU A 318 37.18 -31.00 -1.70
C GLU A 318 37.01 -29.47 -1.63
N ALA A 319 37.99 -28.71 -2.13
CA ALA A 319 37.90 -27.25 -2.20
C ALA A 319 36.84 -26.78 -3.22
N ALA A 320 36.79 -27.40 -4.40
CA ALA A 320 35.80 -27.12 -5.43
C ALA A 320 34.37 -27.36 -4.93
N ASP A 321 34.12 -28.50 -4.27
CA ASP A 321 32.81 -28.85 -3.71
C ASP A 321 32.37 -27.81 -2.66
N ALA A 322 33.27 -27.38 -1.77
CA ALA A 322 32.98 -26.38 -0.75
C ALA A 322 32.68 -24.99 -1.36
N LEU A 323 33.42 -24.57 -2.39
CA LEU A 323 33.16 -23.33 -3.12
C LEU A 323 31.81 -23.38 -3.85
N GLN A 324 31.46 -24.52 -4.44
CA GLN A 324 30.17 -24.71 -5.10
C GLN A 324 29.00 -24.69 -4.12
N GLU A 325 29.16 -25.30 -2.94
CA GLU A 325 28.17 -25.22 -1.86
C GLU A 325 27.99 -23.77 -1.38
N ALA A 326 29.08 -23.00 -1.23
CA ALA A 326 29.02 -21.58 -0.87
C ALA A 326 28.29 -20.75 -1.94
N ALA A 327 28.59 -20.98 -3.22
CA ALA A 327 27.92 -20.32 -4.34
C ALA A 327 26.41 -20.63 -4.36
N GLN A 328 26.03 -21.90 -4.15
CA GLN A 328 24.63 -22.32 -4.14
C GLN A 328 23.84 -21.69 -2.99
N GLN A 329 24.44 -21.63 -1.79
CA GLN A 329 23.82 -20.97 -0.63
C GLN A 329 23.62 -19.46 -0.88
N MET A 330 24.57 -18.83 -1.58
CA MET A 330 24.48 -17.42 -1.94
C MET A 330 23.39 -17.15 -3.00
N SER A 331 23.28 -18.01 -4.01
CA SER A 331 22.16 -17.95 -4.96
C SER A 331 20.81 -18.13 -4.28
N GLN A 332 20.69 -19.08 -3.34
CA GLN A 332 19.45 -19.29 -2.59
C GLN A 332 19.08 -18.06 -1.75
N MET A 333 20.05 -17.43 -1.09
CA MET A 333 19.82 -16.19 -0.35
C MET A 333 19.31 -15.05 -1.26
N ALA A 334 19.87 -14.94 -2.48
CA ALA A 334 19.41 -13.97 -3.48
C ALA A 334 17.98 -14.29 -3.98
N GLU A 335 17.66 -15.56 -4.21
CA GLU A 335 16.31 -16.00 -4.60
C GLU A 335 15.27 -15.77 -3.49
N GLU A 336 15.57 -16.11 -2.23
CA GLU A 336 14.69 -15.87 -1.09
C GLU A 336 14.41 -14.37 -0.87
N GLN A 337 15.41 -13.50 -1.09
CA GLN A 337 15.20 -12.05 -1.12
C GLN A 337 14.29 -11.61 -2.27
N SER A 338 14.38 -12.26 -3.44
CA SER A 338 13.58 -11.95 -4.62
C SER A 338 12.14 -12.47 -4.52
N GLU A 339 11.90 -13.61 -3.89
CA GLU A 339 10.55 -14.19 -3.73
C GLU A 339 9.67 -13.34 -2.80
N GLN A 340 10.25 -12.69 -1.78
CA GLN A 340 9.53 -11.68 -0.99
C GLN A 340 9.02 -10.49 -1.84
N GLN A 341 9.67 -10.20 -2.98
CA GLN A 341 9.26 -9.17 -3.93
C GLN A 341 8.10 -9.65 -4.84
N GLY A 342 8.12 -10.92 -5.25
CA GLY A 342 7.19 -11.49 -6.23
C GLY A 342 5.75 -11.63 -5.73
N GLU A 343 5.56 -11.98 -4.45
CA GLU A 343 4.21 -12.08 -3.86
C GLU A 343 3.58 -10.72 -3.52
N GLN A 344 4.36 -9.63 -3.48
CA GLN A 344 3.86 -8.30 -3.11
C GLN A 344 3.70 -7.31 -4.28
N GLY A 345 4.29 -7.60 -5.45
CA GLY A 345 4.16 -6.77 -6.66
C GLY A 345 2.84 -6.97 -7.44
N GLN A 346 2.09 -8.06 -7.20
CA GLN A 346 0.97 -8.45 -8.07
C GLN A 346 -0.39 -7.76 -7.79
N GLU A 347 -0.53 -6.98 -6.72
CA GLU A 347 -1.77 -6.22 -6.45
C GLU A 347 -1.67 -4.71 -6.77
N GLY A 348 -0.53 -4.20 -7.28
CA GLY A 348 -0.30 -2.75 -7.35
C GLY A 348 0.11 -2.15 -8.69
N GLN A 349 0.89 -2.84 -9.52
CA GLN A 349 1.46 -2.23 -10.72
C GLN A 349 1.93 -3.29 -11.71
N GLN A 350 1.11 -3.59 -12.72
CA GLN A 350 1.58 -4.23 -13.94
C GLN A 350 1.55 -3.23 -15.09
N GLY A 351 2.73 -2.97 -15.64
CA GLY A 351 2.87 -2.71 -17.08
C GLY A 351 3.46 -1.37 -17.48
N GLU A 352 4.77 -1.18 -17.29
CA GLU A 352 5.61 -0.48 -18.28
C GLU A 352 7.10 -0.77 -18.01
N GLY A 353 7.72 -1.61 -18.85
CA GLY A 353 9.17 -1.80 -18.77
C GLY A 353 9.75 -2.95 -19.59
N GLN A 354 10.21 -2.61 -20.80
CA GLN A 354 11.25 -3.27 -21.60
C GLN A 354 10.97 -4.62 -22.29
N GLN A 355 10.78 -4.54 -23.62
CA GLN A 355 11.56 -5.39 -24.51
C GLN A 355 11.87 -4.67 -25.84
N GLY A 356 13.14 -4.69 -26.20
CA GLY A 356 13.72 -3.98 -27.33
C GLY A 356 13.68 -4.74 -28.67
N ASP A 357 13.76 -3.92 -29.70
CA ASP A 357 14.33 -4.09 -31.04
C ASP A 357 14.89 -5.48 -31.45
N GLN A 358 14.25 -6.12 -32.44
CA GLN A 358 14.90 -6.94 -33.48
C GLN A 358 13.97 -7.25 -34.68
N GLY A 359 14.31 -6.70 -35.85
CA GLY A 359 14.56 -7.43 -37.10
C GLY A 359 13.45 -8.21 -37.85
N GLU A 360 13.13 -7.70 -39.04
CA GLU A 360 12.90 -8.39 -40.34
C GLU A 360 11.73 -9.38 -40.61
N GLN A 361 10.89 -8.93 -41.56
CA GLN A 361 10.25 -9.63 -42.70
C GLN A 361 9.63 -11.03 -42.55
N GLY A 362 8.33 -11.09 -42.83
CA GLY A 362 7.65 -12.29 -43.33
C GLY A 362 6.20 -12.02 -43.71
N GLU A 363 5.91 -11.91 -45.02
CA GLU A 363 4.54 -12.03 -45.55
C GLU A 363 3.97 -13.41 -45.22
N GLY A 364 2.76 -13.46 -44.66
CA GLY A 364 2.02 -14.70 -44.46
C GLY A 364 0.76 -14.52 -43.63
N GLU A 365 -0.37 -14.21 -44.27
CA GLU A 365 -1.67 -14.68 -43.78
C GLU A 365 -1.66 -16.22 -43.76
N PRO A 366 -2.22 -16.89 -42.73
CA PRO A 366 -3.67 -17.03 -42.68
C PRO A 366 -4.32 -16.99 -41.28
N GLN A 367 -5.62 -16.67 -41.33
CA GLN A 367 -6.69 -16.85 -40.34
C GLN A 367 -6.47 -17.91 -39.24
N SER A 368 -6.77 -17.54 -37.99
CA SER A 368 -7.60 -18.33 -37.07
C SER A 368 -7.90 -17.54 -35.78
N GLU A 369 -9.16 -17.61 -35.38
CA GLU A 369 -9.83 -17.15 -34.15
C GLU A 369 -9.02 -17.29 -32.84
N ALA A 370 -9.00 -16.23 -32.01
CA ALA A 370 -9.33 -16.23 -30.57
C ALA A 370 -9.00 -14.87 -29.90
N GLU A 371 -9.79 -14.53 -28.87
CA GLU A 371 -9.59 -13.49 -27.83
C GLU A 371 -10.02 -12.04 -28.14
N ASP A 372 -11.34 -11.84 -28.16
CA ASP A 372 -11.97 -10.61 -27.64
C ASP A 372 -11.79 -10.56 -26.11
N GLY A 373 -11.13 -9.53 -25.58
CA GLY A 373 -11.06 -9.34 -24.12
C GLY A 373 -10.21 -8.18 -23.58
N GLN A 374 -9.43 -7.45 -24.41
CA GLN A 374 -8.56 -6.36 -23.92
C GLN A 374 -8.75 -5.03 -24.69
N GLY A 375 -9.87 -4.88 -25.40
CA GLY A 375 -10.16 -3.68 -26.21
C GLY A 375 -10.90 -2.55 -25.48
N ASP A 376 -11.53 -2.84 -24.35
CA ASP A 376 -12.42 -1.87 -23.68
C ASP A 376 -11.69 -1.00 -22.64
N GLU A 377 -10.77 -1.56 -21.85
CA GLU A 377 -10.05 -0.79 -20.82
C GLU A 377 -9.07 0.25 -21.39
N ILE A 378 -8.43 -0.06 -22.53
CA ILE A 378 -7.55 0.90 -23.23
C ILE A 378 -8.37 2.09 -23.78
N ASN A 379 -9.62 1.86 -24.18
CA ASN A 379 -10.52 2.92 -24.64
C ASN A 379 -11.01 3.78 -23.48
N GLU A 380 -11.29 3.21 -22.31
CA GLU A 380 -11.73 3.97 -21.12
C GLU A 380 -10.63 4.89 -20.57
N ILE A 381 -9.38 4.41 -20.54
CA ILE A 381 -8.24 5.23 -20.10
C ILE A 381 -7.98 6.37 -21.10
N ALA A 382 -8.06 6.08 -22.40
CA ALA A 382 -7.94 7.10 -23.44
C ALA A 382 -9.06 8.15 -23.35
N GLU A 383 -10.29 7.73 -23.04
CA GLU A 383 -11.43 8.63 -22.86
C GLU A 383 -11.25 9.52 -21.62
N MET A 384 -10.77 8.96 -20.50
CA MET A 384 -10.42 9.73 -19.29
C MET A 384 -9.33 10.78 -19.55
N LEU A 385 -8.30 10.43 -20.32
CA LEU A 385 -7.21 11.34 -20.70
C LEU A 385 -7.70 12.49 -21.58
N LEU A 386 -8.57 12.19 -22.55
CA LEU A 386 -9.18 13.20 -23.42
C LEU A 386 -10.13 14.12 -22.64
N ASP A 387 -10.85 13.61 -21.66
CA ASP A 387 -11.73 14.41 -20.79
C ASP A 387 -10.95 15.31 -19.83
N LYS A 388 -9.83 14.83 -19.29
CA LYS A 388 -8.89 15.64 -18.52
C LYS A 388 -8.33 16.79 -19.36
N GLU A 389 -7.88 16.49 -20.59
CA GLU A 389 -7.37 17.52 -21.52
C GLU A 389 -8.47 18.54 -21.89
N ARG A 390 -9.71 18.08 -22.10
CA ARG A 390 -10.85 18.95 -22.42
C ARG A 390 -11.18 19.90 -21.26
N ARG A 391 -11.22 19.41 -20.00
CA ARG A 391 -11.43 20.26 -18.81
C ARG A 391 -10.31 21.28 -18.63
N GLU A 392 -9.05 20.88 -18.79
CA GLU A 392 -7.93 21.81 -18.67
C GLU A 392 -7.96 22.89 -19.77
N ARG A 393 -8.33 22.52 -20.99
CA ARG A 393 -8.45 23.45 -22.12
C ARG A 393 -9.59 24.46 -21.89
N GLU A 394 -10.72 24.03 -21.34
CA GLU A 394 -11.80 24.93 -20.93
C GLU A 394 -11.40 25.83 -19.76
N ALA A 395 -10.75 25.30 -18.73
CA ALA A 395 -10.25 26.10 -17.61
C ALA A 395 -9.28 27.19 -18.09
N ARG A 396 -8.37 26.87 -19.01
CA ARG A 396 -7.46 27.85 -19.64
C ARG A 396 -8.22 28.88 -20.48
N ARG A 397 -9.30 28.50 -21.17
CA ARG A 397 -10.16 29.44 -21.91
C ARG A 397 -10.89 30.41 -20.99
N VAL A 398 -11.46 29.91 -19.88
CA VAL A 398 -12.13 30.73 -18.88
C VAL A 398 -11.14 31.69 -18.21
N TYR A 399 -9.93 31.23 -17.89
CA TYR A 399 -8.88 32.08 -17.33
C TYR A 399 -8.45 33.19 -18.31
N ARG A 400 -8.36 32.88 -19.61
CA ARG A 400 -8.07 33.88 -20.65
C ARG A 400 -9.24 34.85 -20.90
N SER A 401 -10.48 34.44 -20.68
CA SER A 401 -11.65 35.30 -20.88
C SER A 401 -11.98 36.18 -19.68
N THR A 402 -11.56 35.80 -18.46
CA THR A 402 -11.85 36.53 -17.22
C THR A 402 -10.63 37.23 -16.59
N GLY A 403 -9.40 36.80 -16.88
CA GLY A 403 -8.18 37.36 -16.29
C GLY A 403 -7.46 38.34 -17.22
N ARG A 404 -7.34 39.60 -16.80
CA ARG A 404 -6.36 40.54 -17.39
C ARG A 404 -4.97 39.90 -17.33
N PRO A 405 -4.15 39.98 -18.38
CA PRO A 405 -2.79 39.42 -18.37
C PRO A 405 -2.00 40.01 -17.21
N VAL A 406 -1.45 39.13 -16.37
CA VAL A 406 -0.49 39.52 -15.33
C VAL A 406 0.68 40.21 -16.04
N ARG A 407 0.92 41.48 -15.69
CA ARG A 407 2.09 42.21 -16.15
C ARG A 407 3.31 41.50 -15.57
N VAL A 408 3.98 40.71 -16.40
CA VAL A 408 5.32 40.24 -16.11
C VAL A 408 6.21 41.47 -16.14
N GLU A 409 6.75 41.88 -15.00
CA GLU A 409 7.77 42.92 -14.96
C GLU A 409 8.98 42.37 -15.71
N LYS A 410 9.37 43.08 -16.77
CA LYS A 410 10.54 42.79 -17.58
C LYS A 410 11.77 43.15 -16.75
N ASP A 411 12.29 42.19 -15.98
CA ASP A 411 13.70 42.18 -15.60
C ASP A 411 14.43 41.26 -16.59
N TRP A 412 14.84 41.87 -17.70
CA TRP A 412 15.97 41.42 -18.51
C TRP A 412 17.06 42.48 -18.42
#